data_AF-A0A6P1ZEI8-F1
#
_entry.id   AF-A0A6P1ZEI8-F1
#
_cell.length_a   1.000
_cell.length_b   1.000
_cell.length_c   1.000
_cell.angle_alpha   90.00
_cell.angle_beta   90.00
_cell.angle_gamma   90.00
#
_symmetry.space_group_name_H-M   'P 1'
#
loop_
_entity.id
_entity.type
_entity.pdbx_description
1 polymer ?
#
loop_
_entity_poly.entity_id
_entity_poly.type
_entity_poly.pdbx_seq_one_letter_code
_entity_poly.pdbx_strand_id
1 'polypeptide(L)'
;MATTEYDYSMTAHDRMEDLGFFRYDTNRGRSAYVKMLGKDEPGRFVVVADSTGRNAPSEDSTPVLVATYGDELTATSVSEYPSLEAFLRRLEN
;
A
#
# COMPACT_ATOMS: atom_id res chain seq x y z
N MET A 1 25.12 14.89 -26.18
CA MET A 1 23.87 14.14 -25.90
C MET A 1 24.25 13.04 -24.94
N ALA A 2 23.85 13.14 -23.67
CA ALA A 2 24.04 12.07 -22.70
C ALA A 2 22.71 11.33 -22.57
N THR A 3 22.64 10.12 -23.12
CA THR A 3 21.59 9.14 -22.83
C THR A 3 21.94 8.51 -21.49
N THR A 4 21.36 9.03 -20.41
CA THR A 4 21.34 8.29 -19.14
C THR A 4 20.31 7.19 -19.29
N GLU A 5 20.77 5.96 -19.47
CA GLU A 5 19.96 4.76 -19.27
C GLU A 5 19.42 4.79 -17.84
N TYR A 6 18.12 5.05 -17.69
CA TYR A 6 17.42 4.81 -16.45
C TYR A 6 17.15 3.30 -16.37
N ASP A 7 18.13 2.57 -15.85
CA ASP A 7 17.89 1.24 -15.31
C ASP A 7 17.18 1.42 -13.95
N TYR A 8 15.85 1.42 -13.98
CA TYR A 8 15.02 1.45 -12.78
C TYR A 8 13.98 0.33 -12.91
N SER A 9 14.34 -0.86 -12.46
CA SER A 9 13.33 -1.77 -11.92
C SER A 9 12.87 -1.16 -10.59
N MET A 10 11.97 -0.17 -10.62
CA MET A 10 11.34 0.35 -9.40
C MET A 10 10.72 -0.82 -8.65
N THR A 11 11.09 -0.98 -7.39
CA THR A 11 10.56 -2.06 -6.54
C THR A 11 9.09 -1.81 -6.27
N ALA A 12 8.37 -2.85 -5.82
CA ALA A 12 6.97 -2.66 -5.43
C ALA A 12 6.84 -1.61 -4.31
N HIS A 13 7.85 -1.50 -3.45
CA HIS A 13 7.93 -0.52 -2.37
C HIS A 13 8.07 0.92 -2.90
N ASP A 14 8.96 1.16 -3.86
CA ASP A 14 9.14 2.50 -4.46
C ASP A 14 7.86 2.98 -5.14
N ARG A 15 7.15 2.07 -5.82
CA ARG A 15 5.87 2.37 -6.47
C ARG A 15 4.76 2.67 -5.47
N MET A 16 4.73 1.98 -4.33
CA MET A 16 3.80 2.30 -3.24
C MET A 16 4.02 3.73 -2.74
N GLU A 17 5.28 4.13 -2.54
CA GLU A 17 5.64 5.49 -2.11
C GLU A 17 5.26 6.55 -3.15
N ASP A 18 5.52 6.30 -4.43
CA ASP A 18 5.13 7.22 -5.53
C ASP A 18 3.60 7.38 -5.64
N LEU A 19 2.86 6.30 -5.38
CA LEU A 19 1.39 6.33 -5.29
C LEU A 19 0.88 7.02 -4.01
N GLY A 20 1.76 7.49 -3.13
CA GLY A 20 1.43 8.23 -1.91
C GLY A 20 1.08 7.34 -0.72
N PHE A 21 1.43 6.05 -0.76
CA PHE A 21 1.43 5.21 0.44
C PHE A 21 2.72 5.42 1.22
N PHE A 22 2.62 5.55 2.53
CA PHE A 22 3.79 5.50 3.40
C PHE A 22 3.73 4.27 4.27
N ARG A 23 4.89 3.75 4.63
CA ARG A 23 4.99 2.64 5.58
C ARG A 23 4.78 3.17 7.00
N TYR A 24 3.83 2.57 7.71
CA TYR A 24 3.56 2.83 9.10
C TYR A 24 4.00 1.65 9.96
N ASP A 25 5.08 1.82 10.71
CA ASP A 25 5.57 0.83 11.68
C ASP A 25 5.08 1.20 13.09
N THR A 26 4.56 0.20 13.81
CA THR A 26 4.11 0.34 15.19
C THR A 26 5.19 -0.11 16.16
N ASN A 27 5.16 0.44 17.39
CA ASN A 27 6.05 0.02 18.48
C ASN A 27 5.88 -1.46 18.91
N ARG A 28 4.90 -2.18 18.36
CA ARG A 28 4.64 -3.62 18.62
C ARG A 28 5.20 -4.53 17.53
N GLY A 29 6.05 -4.01 16.63
CA GLY A 29 6.65 -4.77 15.54
C GLY A 29 5.67 -5.13 14.41
N ARG A 30 4.56 -4.41 14.31
CA ARG A 30 3.59 -4.51 13.19
C ARG A 30 3.81 -3.38 12.22
N SER A 31 3.54 -3.62 10.95
CA SER A 31 3.67 -2.61 9.90
C SER A 31 2.49 -2.66 8.93
N ALA A 32 2.25 -1.58 8.19
CA ALA A 32 1.33 -1.58 7.06
C ALA A 32 1.66 -0.41 6.13
N TYR A 33 1.24 -0.47 4.87
CA TYR A 33 1.21 0.72 4.02
C TYR A 33 -0.09 1.47 4.25
N VAL A 34 0.00 2.79 4.40
CA VAL A 34 -1.14 3.66 4.64
C VAL A 34 -1.15 4.80 3.64
N LYS A 35 -2.30 5.11 3.06
CA LYS A 35 -2.52 6.30 2.24
C LYS A 35 -3.76 7.04 2.72
N MET A 36 -3.60 8.33 3.03
CA MET A 36 -4.73 9.20 3.38
C MET A 36 -5.50 9.57 2.11
N LEU A 37 -6.82 9.46 2.15
CA LEU A 37 -7.72 9.83 1.05
C LEU A 37 -8.29 11.23 1.34
N GLY A 38 -7.60 12.25 0.84
CA GLY A 38 -7.98 13.66 1.00
C GLY A 38 -6.95 14.43 1.84
N LYS A 39 -6.64 15.66 1.42
CA LYS A 39 -5.75 16.56 2.17
C LYS A 39 -6.44 17.20 3.38
N ASP A 40 -7.78 17.26 3.34
CA ASP A 40 -8.61 18.03 4.28
C ASP A 40 -9.67 17.19 5.02
N GLU A 41 -9.78 15.88 4.76
CA GLU A 41 -10.69 14.95 5.45
C GLU A 41 -9.91 13.96 6.32
N PRO A 42 -9.50 14.34 7.55
CA PRO A 42 -8.89 13.43 8.50
C PRO A 42 -9.93 12.39 8.94
N GLY A 43 -9.97 11.27 8.25
CA GLY A 43 -10.92 10.19 8.53
C GLY A 43 -10.81 9.07 7.52
N ARG A 44 -10.54 9.39 6.25
CA ARG A 44 -10.50 8.39 5.18
C ARG A 44 -9.08 7.97 4.86
N PHE A 45 -8.82 6.67 4.91
CA PHE A 45 -7.49 6.13 4.61
C PHE A 45 -7.58 4.70 4.07
N VAL A 46 -6.58 4.32 3.29
CA VAL A 46 -6.39 2.97 2.78
C VAL A 46 -5.23 2.34 3.54
N VAL A 47 -5.43 1.12 4.03
CA VAL A 47 -4.40 0.29 4.65
C VAL A 47 -4.14 -0.91 3.76
N VAL A 48 -2.88 -1.20 3.48
CA VAL A 48 -2.44 -2.38 2.74
C VAL A 48 -1.54 -3.21 3.65
N ALA A 49 -1.92 -4.46 3.88
CA ALA A 49 -1.24 -5.40 4.75
C ALA A 49 -1.07 -6.77 4.07
N ASP A 50 -0.16 -7.58 4.60
CA ASP A 50 -0.06 -9.00 4.25
C ASP A 50 -1.34 -9.77 4.60
N SER A 51 -1.41 -11.04 4.22
CA SER A 51 -2.53 -11.94 4.50
C SER A 51 -2.84 -12.11 5.99
N THR A 52 -1.92 -11.76 6.88
CA THR A 52 -2.15 -11.80 8.33
C THR A 52 -2.85 -10.53 8.84
N GLY A 53 -2.88 -9.47 8.04
CA GLY A 53 -3.40 -8.15 8.40
C GLY A 53 -2.51 -7.43 9.43
N ARG A 54 -1.23 -7.83 9.56
CA ARG A 54 -0.34 -7.34 10.62
C ARG A 54 0.91 -6.65 10.13
N ASN A 55 1.38 -6.97 8.92
CA ASN A 55 2.62 -6.41 8.40
C ASN A 55 2.40 -5.78 7.03
N ALA A 56 3.27 -4.84 6.68
CA ALA A 56 3.36 -4.35 5.31
C ALA A 56 3.76 -5.54 4.43
N PRO A 57 3.05 -5.78 3.31
CA PRO A 57 3.39 -6.86 2.40
C PRO A 57 4.79 -6.65 1.83
N SER A 58 5.59 -7.71 1.83
CA SER A 58 6.81 -7.83 1.03
C SER A 58 6.48 -8.17 -0.44
N GLU A 59 7.48 -8.11 -1.32
CA GLU A 59 7.32 -8.53 -2.73
C GLU A 59 6.89 -10.01 -2.85
N ASP A 60 7.38 -10.87 -1.96
CA ASP A 60 6.98 -12.28 -1.87
C ASP A 60 5.66 -12.53 -1.13
N SER A 61 5.04 -11.48 -0.56
CA SER A 61 3.81 -11.64 0.22
C SER A 61 2.61 -11.91 -0.68
N THR A 62 2.02 -13.08 -0.49
CA THR A 62 0.77 -13.48 -1.14
C THR A 62 -0.13 -14.22 -0.13
N PRO A 63 -1.42 -13.89 0.00
CA PRO A 63 -2.14 -12.74 -0.58
C PRO A 63 -1.92 -11.41 0.18
N VAL A 64 -2.40 -10.30 -0.40
CA VAL A 64 -2.37 -8.94 0.16
C VAL A 64 -3.79 -8.45 0.43
N LEU A 65 -4.00 -7.87 1.61
CA LEU A 65 -5.28 -7.30 2.05
C LEU A 65 -5.25 -5.78 1.93
N VAL A 66 -6.28 -5.22 1.31
CA VAL A 66 -6.48 -3.78 1.13
C VAL A 66 -7.78 -3.39 1.81
N ALA A 67 -7.68 -2.68 2.93
CA ALA A 67 -8.82 -2.19 3.69
C ALA A 67 -8.95 -0.67 3.51
N THR A 68 -10.15 -0.22 3.14
CA THR A 68 -10.49 1.20 3.11
C THR A 68 -11.30 1.54 4.34
N TYR A 69 -10.92 2.63 5.02
CA TYR A 69 -11.59 3.14 6.19
C TYR A 69 -12.26 4.47 5.85
N GLY A 70 -13.48 4.63 6.36
CA GLY A 70 -14.24 5.88 6.31
C GLY A 70 -14.06 6.67 7.60
N ASP A 71 -14.99 7.60 7.85
CA ASP A 71 -14.96 8.45 9.05
C ASP A 71 -15.09 7.66 10.37
N GLU A 72 -15.49 6.40 10.29
CA GLU A 72 -15.52 5.43 11.39
C GLU A 72 -14.33 4.47 11.32
N LEU A 73 -13.83 4.02 12.48
CA LEU A 73 -12.72 3.04 12.59
C LEU A 73 -13.07 1.62 12.13
N THR A 74 -14.17 1.47 11.39
CA THR A 74 -14.61 0.21 10.78
C THR A 74 -14.31 0.27 9.29
N ALA A 75 -13.68 -0.77 8.75
CA ALA A 75 -13.37 -0.83 7.33
C ALA A 75 -14.69 -0.78 6.52
N THR A 76 -14.80 0.20 5.62
CA THR A 76 -15.94 0.35 4.71
C THR A 76 -15.86 -0.61 3.54
N SER A 77 -14.65 -1.05 3.20
CA SER A 77 -14.39 -2.08 2.21
C SER A 77 -13.10 -2.84 2.53
N VAL A 78 -13.09 -4.13 2.26
CA VAL A 78 -11.89 -4.98 2.30
C VAL A 78 -11.82 -5.76 1.00
N SER A 79 -10.70 -5.65 0.30
CA SER A 79 -10.41 -6.37 -0.93
C SER A 79 -9.13 -7.18 -0.75
N GLU A 80 -9.09 -8.39 -1.31
CA GLU A 80 -7.89 -9.22 -1.33
C GLU A 80 -7.33 -9.26 -2.76
N TYR A 81 -6.01 -9.14 -2.86
CA TYR A 81 -5.25 -9.27 -4.10
C TYR A 81 -4.28 -10.45 -3.99
N PRO A 82 -4.03 -11.18 -5.09
CA PRO A 82 -3.16 -12.35 -5.06
C PRO A 82 -1.70 -11.99 -4.74
N SER A 83 -1.27 -10.76 -4.99
CA SER A 83 0.05 -10.24 -4.64
C SER A 83 0.06 -8.71 -4.57
N LEU A 84 1.13 -8.13 -4.02
CA LEU A 84 1.34 -6.69 -4.01
C LEU A 84 1.42 -6.13 -5.45
N GLU A 85 2.07 -6.85 -6.35
CA GLU A 85 2.14 -6.50 -7.77
C GLU A 85 0.77 -6.48 -8.46
N ALA A 86 -0.11 -7.44 -8.14
CA ALA A 86 -1.45 -7.47 -8.70
C ALA A 86 -2.29 -6.26 -8.24
N PHE A 87 -2.10 -5.84 -6.99
CA PHE A 87 -2.70 -4.62 -6.47
C PHE A 87 -2.15 -3.36 -7.16
N LEU A 88 -0.83 -3.23 -7.28
CA LEU A 88 -0.18 -2.08 -7.93
C LEU A 88 -0.65 -1.92 -9.39
N ARG A 89 -0.67 -3.02 -10.16
CA ARG A 89 -1.20 -3.01 -11.53
C ARG A 89 -2.65 -2.58 -11.61
N ARG A 90 -3.46 -2.83 -10.58
CA ARG A 90 -4.86 -2.40 -10.54
C ARG A 90 -4.99 -0.91 -10.27
N LEU A 91 -4.08 -0.31 -9.50
CA LEU A 91 -4.06 1.12 -9.21
C LEU A 91 -3.54 1.97 -10.37
N GLU A 92 -2.63 1.42 -11.17
CA GLU A 92 -2.03 2.12 -12.32
C GLU A 92 -2.89 2.10 -13.60
N ASN A 93 -3.95 1.29 -13.63
CA ASN A 93 -4.93 1.21 -14.72
C ASN A 93 -6.25 1.90 -14.35
#